data_AF-A0A6I9NQZ8-F1
#
_entry.id   AF-A0A6I9NQZ8-F1
#
_cell.length_a   1.000
_cell.length_b   1.000
_cell.length_c   1.000
_cell.angle_alpha   90.00
_cell.angle_beta   90.00
_cell.angle_gamma   90.00
#
_symmetry.space_group_name_H-M   'P 1'
#
loop_
_entity.id
_entity.type
_entity.pdbx_description
1 polymer ?
#
loop_
_entity_poly.entity_id
_entity_poly.type
_entity_poly.pdbx_seq_one_letter_code
_entity_poly.pdbx_strand_id
1 'polypeptide(L)'
;IGQWLAAMFNYLKHIPRYLIPCYFDAILVSTHTTALDASQKLMSSFVQNGSSFVRYLALGSVQMCGVGDLPALPPLSTKLDNVPYRVSPVTGQKEQCCVSLAAGLPHFSSGIFRCWGRDTFIALRGLVLLTGRHIEAR
;
A
#
# COMPACT_ATOMS: atom_id res chain seq x y z
N ILE A 1 2.98 -12.22 6.71
CA ILE A 1 1.97 -12.67 5.73
C ILE A 1 2.56 -13.66 4.73
N GLY A 2 3.63 -13.33 3.99
CA GLY A 2 4.22 -14.24 2.98
C GLY A 2 4.59 -15.63 3.52
N GLN A 3 5.21 -15.71 4.70
CA GLN A 3 5.52 -16.98 5.36
C GLN A 3 4.26 -17.81 5.70
N TRP A 4 3.19 -17.15 6.15
CA TRP A 4 1.93 -17.81 6.46
C TRP A 4 1.27 -18.36 5.19
N LEU A 5 1.22 -17.57 4.11
CA LEU A 5 0.72 -18.02 2.81
C LEU A 5 1.54 -19.20 2.27
N ALA A 6 2.87 -19.15 2.38
CA ALA A 6 3.74 -20.25 1.98
C ALA A 6 3.43 -21.53 2.76
N ALA A 7 3.20 -21.45 4.07
CA ALA A 7 2.82 -22.59 4.89
C ALA A 7 1.43 -23.15 4.47
N MET A 8 0.43 -22.28 4.32
CA MET A 8 -0.93 -22.69 3.92
C MET A 8 -0.95 -23.34 2.53
N PHE A 9 -0.25 -22.76 1.56
CA PHE A 9 -0.13 -23.35 0.23
C PHE A 9 0.74 -24.61 0.21
N ASN A 10 1.64 -24.80 1.18
CA ASN A 10 2.34 -26.07 1.34
C ASN A 10 1.37 -27.18 1.78
N TYR A 11 0.50 -26.91 2.75
CA TYR A 11 -0.54 -27.87 3.15
C TYR A 11 -1.52 -28.17 2.02
N LEU A 12 -1.91 -27.15 1.26
CA LEU A 12 -2.84 -27.28 0.13
C LEU A 12 -2.36 -28.28 -0.94
N LYS A 13 -1.03 -28.40 -1.15
CA LYS A 13 -0.44 -29.35 -2.11
C LYS A 13 -0.71 -30.82 -1.76
N HIS A 14 -1.02 -31.12 -0.50
CA HIS A 14 -1.28 -32.48 -0.03
C HIS A 14 -2.76 -32.86 -0.04
N ILE A 15 -3.65 -31.93 -0.41
CA ILE A 15 -5.10 -32.15 -0.50
C ILE A 15 -5.45 -32.76 -1.87
N PRO A 16 -6.51 -33.60 -1.99
CA PRO A 16 -6.99 -34.10 -3.28
C PRO A 16 -7.21 -32.98 -4.31
N ARG A 17 -6.75 -33.19 -5.55
CA ARG A 17 -6.69 -32.15 -6.60
C ARG A 17 -8.01 -31.42 -6.87
N TYR A 18 -9.14 -32.12 -6.76
CA TYR A 18 -10.47 -31.54 -7.00
C TYR A 18 -10.92 -30.56 -5.90
N LEU A 19 -10.31 -30.60 -4.72
CA LEU A 19 -10.61 -29.67 -3.62
C LEU A 19 -9.70 -28.44 -3.62
N ILE A 20 -8.56 -28.49 -4.33
CA ILE A 20 -7.57 -27.41 -4.34
C ILE A 20 -8.20 -26.05 -4.68
N PRO A 21 -9.05 -25.91 -5.71
CA PRO A 21 -9.65 -24.61 -6.04
C PRO A 21 -10.48 -24.00 -4.89
N CYS A 22 -11.26 -24.83 -4.19
CA CYS A 22 -12.12 -24.38 -3.09
C CYS A 22 -11.30 -23.91 -1.88
N TYR A 23 -10.30 -24.68 -1.46
CA TYR A 23 -9.45 -24.29 -0.33
C TYR A 23 -8.52 -23.12 -0.69
N PHE A 24 -8.06 -23.04 -1.93
CA PHE A 24 -7.30 -21.89 -2.42
C PHE A 24 -8.11 -20.59 -2.29
N ASP A 25 -9.36 -20.60 -2.75
CA ASP A 25 -10.28 -19.47 -2.62
C ASP A 25 -10.49 -19.09 -1.15
N ALA A 26 -10.78 -20.06 -0.29
CA ALA A 26 -10.97 -19.83 1.14
C ALA A 26 -9.74 -19.16 1.79
N ILE A 27 -8.52 -19.61 1.46
CA ILE A 27 -7.27 -19.02 1.97
C ILE A 27 -7.12 -17.57 1.48
N LEU A 28 -7.34 -17.31 0.20
CA LEU A 28 -7.19 -15.97 -0.36
C LEU A 28 -8.25 -15.01 0.16
N VAL A 29 -9.53 -15.40 0.17
CA VAL A 29 -10.63 -14.58 0.68
C VAL A 29 -10.40 -14.25 2.14
N SER A 30 -10.03 -15.24 2.97
CA SER A 30 -9.72 -15.01 4.39
C SER A 30 -8.56 -14.03 4.56
N THR A 31 -7.49 -14.18 3.78
CA THR A 31 -6.32 -13.29 3.84
C THR A 31 -6.68 -11.88 3.41
N HIS A 32 -7.40 -11.75 2.30
CA HIS A 32 -7.82 -10.48 1.74
C HIS A 32 -8.73 -9.72 2.71
N THR A 33 -9.77 -10.36 3.24
CA THR A 33 -10.68 -9.75 4.22
C THR A 33 -9.93 -9.32 5.48
N THR A 34 -9.02 -10.16 5.99
CA THR A 34 -8.19 -9.80 7.16
C THR A 34 -7.30 -8.59 6.88
N ALA A 35 -6.71 -8.50 5.67
CA ALA A 35 -5.88 -7.37 5.28
C ALA A 35 -6.70 -6.08 5.10
N LEU A 36 -7.93 -6.16 4.58
CA LEU A 36 -8.85 -5.05 4.50
C LEU A 36 -9.22 -4.54 5.90
N ASP A 37 -9.60 -5.44 6.80
CA ASP A 37 -9.95 -5.10 8.19
C ASP A 37 -8.78 -4.45 8.93
N ALA A 38 -7.57 -4.99 8.75
CA ALA A 38 -6.35 -4.41 9.33
C ALA A 38 -6.07 -3.01 8.77
N SER A 39 -6.23 -2.81 7.46
CA SER A 39 -6.04 -1.51 6.81
C SER A 39 -7.04 -0.48 7.34
N GLN A 40 -8.32 -0.86 7.47
CA GLN A 40 -9.36 0.02 7.98
C GLN A 40 -9.10 0.45 9.43
N LYS A 41 -8.63 -0.46 10.30
CA LYS A 41 -8.30 -0.15 11.70
C LYS A 41 -7.19 0.89 11.85
N LEU A 42 -6.30 1.00 10.86
CA LEU A 42 -5.22 1.99 10.85
C LEU A 42 -5.65 3.35 10.28
N MET A 43 -6.81 3.43 9.63
CA MET A 43 -7.33 4.67 9.06
C MET A 43 -8.06 5.51 10.12
N SER A 44 -8.42 6.75 9.76
CA SER A 44 -9.16 7.67 10.64
C SER A 44 -10.53 7.13 11.08
N SER A 45 -11.08 7.71 12.16
CA SER A 45 -12.42 7.40 12.66
C SER A 45 -13.52 7.62 11.62
N PHE A 46 -13.34 8.59 10.70
CA PHE A 46 -14.26 8.83 9.59
C PHE A 46 -14.37 7.62 8.66
N VAL A 47 -13.26 6.97 8.34
CA VAL A 47 -13.25 5.77 7.51
C VAL A 47 -13.75 4.56 8.29
N GLN A 48 -13.29 4.40 9.54
CA GLN A 48 -13.67 3.27 10.39
C GLN A 48 -15.19 3.21 10.59
N ASN A 49 -15.82 4.35 10.89
CA ASN A 49 -17.26 4.47 11.14
C ASN A 49 -18.08 4.74 9.86
N GLY A 50 -17.42 4.84 8.70
CA GLY A 50 -18.06 5.09 7.41
C GLY A 50 -18.77 3.86 6.84
N SER A 51 -19.56 4.08 5.79
CA SER A 51 -20.21 3.00 5.02
C SER A 51 -19.19 2.11 4.29
N SER A 52 -19.65 0.96 3.78
CA SER A 52 -18.83 0.13 2.89
C SER A 52 -18.28 0.92 1.70
N PHE A 53 -19.07 1.83 1.13
CA PHE A 53 -18.63 2.71 0.05
C PHE A 53 -17.46 3.61 0.45
N VAL A 54 -17.52 4.26 1.62
CA VAL A 54 -16.42 5.10 2.13
C VAL A 54 -15.15 4.27 2.34
N ARG A 55 -15.29 3.06 2.91
CA ARG A 55 -14.16 2.15 3.13
C ARG A 55 -13.54 1.71 1.80
N TYR A 56 -14.35 1.39 0.79
CA TYR A 56 -13.85 1.04 -0.54
C TYR A 56 -13.13 2.20 -1.22
N LEU A 57 -13.64 3.44 -1.11
CA LEU A 57 -12.93 4.62 -1.61
C LEU A 57 -11.60 4.84 -0.86
N ALA A 58 -11.58 4.63 0.46
CA ALA A 58 -10.39 4.81 1.27
C ALA A 58 -9.26 3.82 0.92
N LEU A 59 -9.59 2.62 0.41
CA LEU A 59 -8.59 1.68 -0.12
C LEU A 59 -7.83 2.25 -1.32
N GLY A 60 -8.37 3.23 -2.03
CA GLY A 60 -7.63 4.00 -3.03
C GLY A 60 -6.35 4.64 -2.46
N SER A 61 -6.35 4.98 -1.17
CA SER A 61 -5.13 5.42 -0.47
C SER A 61 -4.04 4.36 -0.49
N VAL A 62 -4.40 3.12 -0.16
CA VAL A 62 -3.46 1.98 -0.11
C VAL A 62 -2.96 1.63 -1.51
N GLN A 63 -3.82 1.75 -2.53
CA GLN A 63 -3.46 1.50 -3.93
C GLN A 63 -2.48 2.55 -4.48
N MET A 64 -2.75 3.83 -4.23
CA MET A 64 -1.99 4.93 -4.86
C MET A 64 -0.74 5.32 -4.10
N CYS A 65 -0.74 5.17 -2.77
CA CYS A 65 0.39 5.55 -1.92
C CYS A 65 1.31 4.35 -1.70
N GLY A 66 2.54 4.45 -2.17
CA GLY A 66 3.53 3.38 -2.02
C GLY A 66 4.96 3.87 -2.21
N VAL A 67 5.90 3.00 -1.89
CA VAL A 67 7.34 3.21 -2.11
C VAL A 67 7.72 2.40 -3.35
N GLY A 68 8.06 3.07 -4.45
CA GLY A 68 8.53 2.42 -5.68
C GLY A 68 10.04 2.17 -5.66
N ASP A 69 10.56 1.26 -6.49
CA ASP A 69 11.99 0.88 -6.56
C ASP A 69 12.95 2.02 -6.87
N LEU A 70 12.44 3.13 -7.40
CA LEU A 70 13.16 4.37 -7.62
C LEU A 70 12.45 5.52 -6.87
N PRO A 71 13.20 6.48 -6.29
CA PRO A 71 12.60 7.65 -5.67
C PRO A 71 11.82 8.46 -6.71
N ALA A 72 10.54 8.71 -6.45
CA ALA A 72 9.70 9.55 -7.31
C ALA A 72 9.63 11.02 -6.83
N LEU A 73 10.16 11.29 -5.64
CA LEU A 73 10.18 12.59 -5.00
C LEU A 73 11.64 13.00 -4.71
N PRO A 74 11.93 14.30 -4.66
CA PRO A 74 13.25 14.79 -4.25
C PRO A 74 13.55 14.38 -2.79
N PRO A 75 14.84 14.30 -2.41
CA PRO A 75 15.21 14.02 -1.02
C PRO A 75 14.67 15.11 -0.10
N LEU A 76 14.08 14.69 1.00
CA LEU A 76 13.64 15.54 2.08
C LEU A 76 14.84 16.06 2.88
N SER A 77 14.62 17.17 3.60
CA SER A 77 15.64 17.81 4.44
C SER A 77 16.24 16.84 5.46
N THR A 78 17.56 16.92 5.65
CA THR A 78 18.31 16.16 6.67
C THR A 78 17.94 16.54 8.10
N LYS A 79 17.21 17.64 8.30
CA LYS A 79 16.71 18.08 9.61
C LYS A 79 15.43 17.37 10.04
N LEU A 80 14.85 16.52 9.18
CA LEU A 80 13.66 15.76 9.52
C LEU A 80 14.03 14.45 10.22
N ASP A 81 13.43 14.23 11.37
CA ASP A 81 13.55 12.97 12.09
C ASP A 81 12.64 11.89 11.47
N ASN A 82 13.00 10.62 11.69
CA ASN A 82 12.19 9.45 11.31
C ASN A 82 11.87 9.31 9.82
N VAL A 83 12.68 9.89 8.93
CA VAL A 83 12.55 9.64 7.48
C VAL A 83 12.96 8.19 7.19
N PRO A 84 12.12 7.39 6.50
CA PRO A 84 12.44 6.01 6.19
C PRO A 84 13.56 5.94 5.15
N TYR A 85 14.44 4.95 5.31
CA TYR A 85 15.55 4.69 4.39
C TYR A 85 15.55 3.24 3.92
N ARG A 86 16.06 3.03 2.71
CA ARG A 86 16.38 1.70 2.18
C ARG A 86 17.77 1.70 1.56
N VAL A 87 18.31 0.51 1.35
CA VAL A 87 19.48 0.32 0.49
C VAL A 87 18.97 0.14 -0.93
N SER A 88 19.42 0.99 -1.86
CA SER A 88 19.06 0.87 -3.27
C SER A 88 19.64 -0.43 -3.84
N PRO A 89 18.82 -1.28 -4.49
CA PRO A 89 19.32 -2.49 -5.13
C PRO A 89 20.21 -2.19 -6.34
N VAL A 90 20.11 -0.98 -6.91
CA VAL A 90 20.88 -0.58 -8.11
C VAL A 90 22.21 0.05 -7.72
N THR A 91 22.22 0.99 -6.78
CA THR A 91 23.43 1.75 -6.42
C THR A 91 24.15 1.22 -5.19
N GLY A 92 23.49 0.35 -4.40
CA GLY A 92 24.02 -0.13 -3.12
C GLY A 92 24.08 0.95 -2.04
N GLN A 93 23.61 2.17 -2.32
CA GLN A 93 23.66 3.29 -1.38
C GLN A 93 22.38 3.40 -0.56
N LYS A 94 22.51 4.01 0.63
CA LYS A 94 21.38 4.32 1.50
C LYS A 94 20.65 5.56 0.97
N GLU A 95 19.40 5.38 0.58
CA GLU A 95 18.54 6.44 0.03
C GLU A 95 17.25 6.57 0.84
N GLN A 96 16.67 7.78 0.88
CA GLN A 96 15.37 7.99 1.50
C GLN A 96 14.29 7.28 0.68
N CYS A 97 13.38 6.59 1.36
CA CYS A 97 12.34 5.78 0.74
C CYS A 97 10.94 6.20 1.21
N CYS A 98 10.63 7.47 0.99
CA CYS A 98 9.34 8.04 1.37
C CYS A 98 8.21 7.48 0.50
N VAL A 99 7.04 7.36 1.11
CA VAL A 99 5.80 7.06 0.39
C VAL A 99 5.52 8.19 -0.59
N SER A 100 5.14 7.84 -1.82
CA SER A 100 4.73 8.80 -2.84
C SER A 100 3.41 8.38 -3.47
N LEU A 101 2.66 9.36 -3.96
CA LEU A 101 1.33 9.17 -4.53
C LEU A 101 1.43 8.99 -6.05
N ALA A 102 0.99 7.83 -6.54
CA ALA A 102 0.83 7.56 -7.97
C ALA A 102 -0.37 8.33 -8.52
N ALA A 103 -0.24 8.94 -9.71
CA ALA A 103 -1.38 9.57 -10.37
C ALA A 103 -2.38 8.55 -10.94
N GLY A 104 -1.95 7.32 -11.19
CA GLY A 104 -2.78 6.28 -11.79
C GLY A 104 -2.06 4.95 -11.99
N LEU A 105 -2.76 3.85 -11.77
CA LEU A 105 -2.25 2.50 -12.06
C LEU A 105 -2.77 2.00 -13.42
N PRO A 106 -1.96 1.24 -14.20
CA PRO A 106 -0.53 1.00 -14.02
C PRO A 106 0.35 2.10 -14.66
N HIS A 107 -0.21 2.95 -15.52
CA HIS A 107 0.57 3.81 -16.42
C HIS A 107 1.34 4.95 -15.74
N PHE A 108 0.87 5.44 -14.59
CA PHE A 108 1.47 6.54 -13.83
C PHE A 108 1.89 6.06 -12.43
N SER A 109 2.55 4.90 -12.40
CA SER A 109 2.89 4.20 -11.17
C SER A 109 4.39 4.14 -10.86
N SER A 110 5.26 4.47 -11.80
CA SER A 110 6.71 4.27 -11.66
C SER A 110 7.55 5.37 -12.31
N GLY A 111 8.81 5.45 -11.89
CA GLY A 111 9.78 6.41 -12.40
C GLY A 111 9.31 7.87 -12.31
N ILE A 112 9.69 8.66 -13.31
CA ILE A 112 9.35 10.09 -13.39
C ILE A 112 7.85 10.36 -13.64
N PHE A 113 7.09 9.33 -14.06
CA PHE A 113 5.66 9.47 -14.37
C PHE A 113 4.75 9.13 -13.18
N ARG A 114 5.33 8.67 -12.06
CA ARG A 114 4.56 8.30 -10.87
C ARG A 114 3.84 9.50 -10.26
N CYS A 115 4.57 10.59 -10.02
CA CYS A 115 4.06 11.72 -9.25
C CYS A 115 3.83 12.93 -10.15
N TRP A 116 2.58 13.41 -10.15
CA TRP A 116 2.18 14.63 -10.82
C TRP A 116 1.69 15.62 -9.77
N GLY A 117 2.32 16.80 -9.69
CA GLY A 117 2.04 17.77 -8.60
C GLY A 117 0.56 18.13 -8.50
N ARG A 118 -0.07 18.46 -9.64
CA ARG A 118 -1.51 18.75 -9.73
C ARG A 118 -2.36 17.62 -9.12
N ASP A 119 -2.19 16.40 -9.61
CA ASP A 119 -2.94 15.22 -9.21
C ASP A 119 -2.70 14.89 -7.73
N THR A 120 -1.45 15.03 -7.28
CA THR A 120 -1.05 14.82 -5.89
C THR A 120 -1.79 15.76 -4.97
N PHE A 121 -1.77 17.07 -5.23
CA PHE A 121 -2.41 18.04 -4.34
C PHE A 121 -3.93 18.02 -4.40
N ILE A 122 -4.54 17.63 -5.53
CA ILE A 122 -5.99 17.39 -5.61
C ILE A 122 -6.36 16.16 -4.76
N ALA A 123 -5.63 15.05 -4.90
CA ALA A 123 -5.92 13.79 -4.19
C ALA A 123 -5.49 13.80 -2.71
N LEU A 124 -4.56 14.67 -2.31
CA LEU A 124 -3.96 14.73 -0.96
C LEU A 124 -5.02 14.71 0.15
N ARG A 125 -6.06 15.54 0.03
CA ARG A 125 -7.13 15.61 1.03
C ARG A 125 -7.87 14.28 1.15
N GLY A 126 -8.27 13.70 0.03
CA GLY A 126 -9.10 12.48 0.00
C GLY A 126 -8.32 11.24 0.41
N LEU A 127 -7.14 11.04 -0.17
CA LEU A 127 -6.38 9.79 -0.04
C LEU A 127 -5.41 9.79 1.15
N VAL A 128 -4.99 10.96 1.66
CA VAL A 128 -3.96 11.04 2.69
C VAL A 128 -4.52 11.66 3.98
N LEU A 129 -5.14 12.84 3.91
CA LEU A 129 -5.63 13.52 5.11
C LEU A 129 -6.87 12.83 5.71
N LEU A 130 -7.90 12.59 4.92
CA LEU A 130 -9.15 11.96 5.41
C LEU A 130 -8.94 10.51 5.88
N THR A 131 -7.91 9.82 5.37
CA THR A 131 -7.56 8.46 5.81
C THR A 131 -6.65 8.46 7.05
N GLY A 132 -6.14 9.61 7.49
CA GLY A 132 -5.33 9.74 8.71
C GLY A 132 -3.82 9.64 8.51
N ARG A 133 -3.32 9.67 7.28
CA ARG A 133 -1.90 9.48 6.89
C ARG A 133 -1.10 10.78 6.97
N HIS A 134 -1.14 11.43 8.13
CA HIS A 134 -0.59 12.78 8.30
C HIS A 134 0.93 12.85 8.16
N ILE A 135 1.64 11.76 8.46
CA ILE A 135 3.10 11.70 8.31
C ILE A 135 3.47 11.77 6.83
N GLU A 136 2.75 11.05 5.96
CA GLU A 136 2.97 11.09 4.52
C GLU A 136 2.47 12.36 3.84
N ALA A 137 1.62 13.15 4.52
CA ALA A 137 1.12 14.42 3.99
C ALA A 137 2.08 15.60 4.17
N ARG A 138 3.03 15.50 5.12
CA ARG A 138 3.94 16.56 5.55
C ARG A 138 5.02 16.87 4.52
#